data_AF-A0A2I1DPW1-F1
#
_entry.id   AF-A0A2I1DPW1-F1
#
_cell.length_a   1.000
_cell.length_b   1.000
_cell.length_c   1.000
_cell.angle_alpha   90.00
_cell.angle_beta   90.00
_cell.angle_gamma   90.00
#
_symmetry.space_group_name_H-M   'P 1'
#
loop_
_entity.id
_entity.type
_entity.pdbx_description
1 polymer ?
#
loop_
_entity_poly.entity_id
_entity_poly.type
_entity_poly.pdbx_seq_one_letter_code
_entity_poly.pdbx_strand_id
1 'polypeptide(L)'
;MQIDTKSRKAIEDVINRRASIASMQEQLKEDIKAIAEYLDIKPAKLNKIISLVEKERESGDVVDEERDTLDTAADLAGKTSQEDA
;
A
#
# COMPACT_ATOMS: atom_id res chain seq x y z
N MET A 1 -39.79 -14.31 5.01
CA MET A 1 -38.96 -15.32 4.33
C MET A 1 -38.03 -15.94 5.35
N GLN A 2 -38.05 -17.27 5.49
CA GLN A 2 -37.13 -17.98 6.38
C GLN A 2 -35.89 -18.32 5.54
N ILE A 3 -34.77 -17.65 5.82
CA ILE A 3 -33.50 -17.95 5.14
C ILE A 3 -33.07 -19.35 5.56
N ASP A 4 -32.88 -20.24 4.59
CA ASP A 4 -32.42 -21.59 4.85
C ASP A 4 -30.99 -21.59 5.43
N THR A 5 -30.63 -22.68 6.12
CA THR A 5 -29.36 -22.78 6.84
C THR A 5 -28.14 -22.61 5.93
N LYS A 6 -28.20 -23.01 4.65
CA LYS A 6 -27.09 -22.87 3.71
C LYS A 6 -26.91 -21.40 3.32
N SER A 7 -28.00 -20.70 3.01
CA SER A 7 -27.97 -19.28 2.71
C SER A 7 -27.49 -18.45 3.91
N ARG A 8 -27.90 -18.81 5.15
CA ARG A 8 -27.39 -18.17 6.37
C ARG A 8 -25.88 -18.31 6.51
N LYS A 9 -25.36 -19.53 6.37
CA LYS A 9 -23.91 -19.80 6.46
C LYS A 9 -23.12 -19.01 5.41
N ALA A 10 -23.60 -18.98 4.16
CA ALA A 10 -22.94 -18.21 3.11
C ALA A 10 -22.88 -16.70 3.43
N ILE A 11 -23.93 -16.14 4.04
CA ILE A 11 -23.93 -14.73 4.47
C ILE A 11 -22.96 -14.51 5.63
N GLU A 12 -22.95 -15.38 6.63
CA GLU A 12 -22.01 -15.33 7.77
C GLU A 12 -20.56 -15.41 7.30
N ASP A 13 -20.25 -16.30 6.35
CA ASP A 13 -18.91 -16.41 5.75
C ASP A 13 -18.47 -15.10 5.08
N VAL A 14 -19.36 -14.45 4.33
CA VAL A 14 -19.07 -13.16 3.69
C VAL A 14 -18.83 -12.07 4.74
N ILE A 15 -19.63 -12.03 5.81
CA ILE A 15 -19.46 -11.07 6.91
C ILE A 15 -18.09 -11.26 7.57
N ASN A 16 -17.73 -12.51 7.88
CA ASN A 16 -16.46 -12.83 8.52
C ASN A 16 -15.27 -12.44 7.63
N ARG A 17 -15.33 -12.75 6.32
CA ARG A 17 -14.29 -12.33 5.36
C ARG A 17 -14.15 -10.82 5.29
N ARG A 18 -15.26 -10.08 5.29
CA ARG A 18 -15.24 -8.60 5.29
C ARG A 18 -14.60 -8.05 6.55
N ALA A 19 -14.88 -8.64 7.72
CA ALA A 19 -14.24 -8.26 8.97
C ALA A 19 -12.72 -8.51 8.93
N SER A 20 -12.30 -9.67 8.43
CA SER A 20 -10.87 -9.99 8.25
C SER A 20 -10.19 -9.01 7.31
N ILE A 21 -10.81 -8.67 6.17
CA ILE A 21 -10.25 -7.69 5.22
C ILE A 21 -10.10 -6.32 5.87
N ALA A 22 -11.11 -5.86 6.63
CA ALA A 22 -11.02 -4.58 7.33
C ALA A 22 -9.85 -4.53 8.32
N SER A 23 -9.67 -5.60 9.10
CA SER A 23 -8.54 -5.71 10.03
C SER A 23 -7.19 -5.72 9.30
N MET A 24 -7.07 -6.44 8.18
CA MET A 24 -5.84 -6.43 7.37
C MET A 24 -5.57 -5.05 6.77
N GLN A 25 -6.61 -4.32 6.35
CA GLN A 25 -6.46 -2.95 5.84
C GLN A 25 -5.98 -1.98 6.91
N GLU A 26 -6.40 -2.14 8.17
CA GLU A 26 -5.86 -1.36 9.29
C GLU A 26 -4.39 -1.69 9.54
N GLN A 27 -4.02 -2.98 9.56
CA GLN A 27 -2.63 -3.38 9.71
C GLN A 27 -1.73 -2.80 8.62
N LEU A 28 -2.16 -2.88 7.34
CA LEU A 28 -1.43 -2.31 6.22
C LEU A 28 -1.20 -0.81 6.35
N LYS A 29 -2.16 -0.06 6.93
CA LYS A 29 -1.97 1.38 7.18
C LYS A 29 -0.89 1.64 8.22
N GLU A 30 -0.83 0.84 9.27
CA GLU A 30 0.22 0.95 10.29
C GLU A 30 1.58 0.53 9.73
N ASP A 31 1.64 -0.52 8.92
CA ASP A 31 2.86 -0.95 8.25
C ASP A 31 3.40 0.15 7.32
N ILE A 32 2.53 0.79 6.54
CA ILE A 32 2.90 1.94 5.68
C ILE A 32 3.47 3.09 6.53
N LYS A 33 2.86 3.40 7.68
CA LYS A 33 3.39 4.45 8.57
C LYS A 33 4.76 4.07 9.11
N ALA A 34 4.92 2.85 9.61
CA ALA A 34 6.17 2.37 10.19
C ALA A 34 7.31 2.36 9.16
N ILE A 35 7.05 1.92 7.93
CA ILE A 35 8.04 1.94 6.84
C ILE A 35 8.34 3.37 6.43
N ALA A 36 7.34 4.24 6.33
CA ALA A 36 7.54 5.64 5.97
C ALA A 36 8.40 6.37 7.02
N GLU A 37 8.16 6.11 8.31
CA GLU A 37 8.98 6.62 9.42
C GLU A 37 10.41 6.09 9.37
N TYR A 38 10.59 4.77 9.17
CA TYR A 38 11.91 4.15 9.02
C TYR A 38 12.71 4.74 7.86
N LEU A 39 12.04 5.09 6.76
CA LEU A 39 12.65 5.69 5.56
C LEU A 39 12.74 7.22 5.62
N ASP A 40 12.27 7.85 6.70
CA ASP A 40 12.17 9.31 6.84
C ASP A 40 11.44 10.00 5.66
N ILE A 41 10.31 9.43 5.25
CA ILE A 41 9.45 9.99 4.19
C ILE A 41 8.00 10.11 4.65
N LYS A 42 7.23 10.95 3.95
CA LYS A 42 5.78 11.01 4.16
C LYS A 42 5.10 9.73 3.68
N PRO A 43 4.12 9.16 4.42
CA PRO A 43 3.35 7.97 3.98
C PRO A 43 2.73 8.09 2.58
N ALA A 44 2.32 9.29 2.17
CA ALA A 44 1.79 9.54 0.82
C ALA A 44 2.84 9.26 -0.28
N LYS A 45 4.11 9.57 -0.02
CA LYS A 45 5.22 9.30 -0.94
C LYS A 45 5.49 7.81 -1.05
N LEU A 46 5.47 7.09 0.07
CA LEU A 46 5.58 5.63 0.08
C LEU A 46 4.44 4.95 -0.70
N ASN A 47 3.20 5.40 -0.52
CA ASN A 47 2.05 4.89 -1.28
C ASN A 47 2.25 5.08 -2.79
N LYS A 48 2.77 6.24 -3.22
CA LYS A 48 3.07 6.48 -4.64
C LYS A 48 4.11 5.49 -5.18
N ILE A 49 5.18 5.22 -4.42
CA ILE A 49 6.21 4.23 -4.78
C ILE A 49 5.59 2.85 -4.91
N ILE A 50 4.78 2.41 -3.94
CA ILE A 50 4.09 1.11 -3.98
C ILE A 50 3.23 0.99 -5.25
N SER A 51 2.42 2.01 -5.56
CA SER A 51 1.55 1.98 -6.74
C SER A 51 2.31 1.95 -8.08
N LEU A 52 3.52 2.51 -8.13
CA LEU A 52 4.37 2.42 -9.33
C LEU A 52 4.89 0.99 -9.48
N VAL A 53 5.47 0.43 -8.42
CA VAL A 53 5.98 -0.96 -8.39
C VAL A 53 4.88 -1.99 -8.69
N GLU A 54 3.66 -1.78 -8.21
CA GLU A 54 2.52 -2.65 -8.52
C GLU A 54 2.19 -2.65 -10.02
N LYS A 55 2.19 -1.47 -10.67
CA LYS A 55 1.94 -1.36 -12.11
C LYS A 55 3.02 -2.02 -12.95
N GLU A 56 4.29 -1.88 -12.56
CA GLU A 56 5.42 -2.56 -13.22
C GLU A 56 5.27 -4.09 -13.16
N ARG A 57 4.87 -4.61 -11.99
CA ARG A 57 4.64 -6.05 -11.81
C ARG A 57 3.48 -6.57 -12.66
N GLU A 58 2.44 -5.75 -12.85
CA GLU A 58 1.28 -6.11 -13.68
C GLU A 58 1.59 -6.06 -15.18
N SER A 59 2.40 -5.10 -15.64
CA SER A 59 2.77 -4.98 -17.05
C SER A 59 3.86 -5.96 -17.49
N GLY A 60 4.66 -6.48 -16.56
CA GLY A 60 5.83 -7.32 -16.88
C GLY A 60 6.98 -6.54 -17.52
N ASP A 61 6.77 -5.25 -17.78
CA ASP A 61 7.78 -4.28 -18.15
C ASP A 61 8.45 -3.81 -16.87
N VAL A 62 9.65 -4.32 -16.62
CA VAL A 62 10.60 -3.64 -15.72
C VAL A 62 10.89 -2.33 -16.42
N VAL A 63 10.34 -1.22 -15.90
CA VAL A 63 10.59 0.07 -16.50
C VAL A 63 12.07 0.38 -16.23
N ASP A 64 12.92 0.10 -17.22
CA ASP A 64 14.33 0.49 -17.21
C ASP A 64 14.47 2.02 -17.07
N GLU A 65 13.40 2.79 -17.35
CA GLU A 65 13.30 4.22 -17.06
C GLU A 65 13.00 4.55 -15.57
N GLU A 66 12.65 3.59 -14.71
CA GLU A 66 12.33 3.78 -13.28
C GLU A 66 13.33 3.12 -12.32
N ARG A 67 14.47 2.61 -12.81
CA ARG A 67 15.68 2.57 -11.96
C ARG A 67 16.03 3.97 -11.43
N ASP A 68 15.66 5.00 -12.19
CA ASP A 68 15.67 6.38 -11.79
C ASP A 68 14.59 6.71 -10.75
N THR A 69 13.55 5.90 -10.51
CA THR A 69 12.45 6.22 -9.58
C THR A 69 12.74 5.80 -8.15
N LEU A 70 13.51 4.73 -7.93
CA LEU A 70 14.08 4.41 -6.61
C LEU A 70 15.19 5.41 -6.24
N ASP A 71 16.04 5.81 -7.20
CA ASP A 71 17.00 6.89 -7.01
C ASP A 71 16.32 8.26 -6.90
N THR A 72 15.21 8.52 -7.62
CA THR A 72 14.38 9.74 -7.50
C THR A 72 13.61 9.74 -6.18
N ALA A 73 13.23 8.59 -5.64
CA ALA A 73 12.65 8.49 -4.31
C ALA A 73 13.69 8.83 -3.23
N ALA A 74 14.94 8.42 -3.41
CA ALA A 74 16.09 8.82 -2.60
C ALA A 74 16.41 10.32 -2.76
N ASP A 75 16.39 10.85 -3.98
CA ASP A 75 16.60 12.28 -4.29
C ASP A 75 15.49 13.17 -3.72
N LEU A 76 14.23 12.72 -3.80
CA LEU A 76 13.09 13.37 -3.16
C LEU A 76 13.12 13.23 -1.62
N ALA A 77 13.93 12.33 -1.06
CA ALA A 77 14.13 12.20 0.39
C ALA A 77 15.32 13.08 0.84
N GLY A 78 16.36 13.22 0.01
CA GLY A 78 17.52 14.06 0.28
C GLY A 78 17.34 15.57 0.00
N LYS A 79 16.43 15.97 -0.92
CA LYS A 79 16.26 17.39 -1.31
C LYS A 79 15.36 18.24 -0.40
N THR A 80 14.77 17.70 0.66
CA THR A 80 13.94 18.52 1.58
C THR A 80 14.72 19.13 2.75
N SER A 81 16.03 18.91 2.84
CA SER A 81 16.87 19.34 3.97
C SER A 81 17.91 20.40 3.63
N GLN A 82 17.87 21.00 2.43
CA GLN A 82 18.87 22.00 2.04
C GLN A 82 18.31 23.08 1.10
N GLU A 83 17.37 23.87 1.61
CA GLU A 83 17.09 25.22 1.10
C GLU A 83 16.56 26.03 2.29
N ASP A 84 17.46 26.39 3.21
CA ASP A 84 17.35 27.51 4.15
C ASP A 84 18.68 27.62 4.93
N ALA A 85 19.70 28.22 4.30
CA ALA A 85 20.81 28.96 4.92
C ALA A 85 21.74 29.56 3.84
#